data_AF-A0A366HA94-F1
#
_entry.id   AF-A0A366HA94-F1
#
_cell.length_a   1.000
_cell.length_b   1.000
_cell.length_c   1.000
_cell.angle_alpha   90.00
_cell.angle_beta   90.00
_cell.angle_gamma   90.00
#
_symmetry.space_group_name_H-M   'P 1'
#
loop_
_entity.id
_entity.type
_entity.pdbx_description
1 polymer ?
#
loop_
_entity_poly.entity_id
_entity_poly.type
_entity_poly.pdbx_seq_one_letter_code
_entity_poly.pdbx_strand_id
1 'polypeptide(L)'
;MNDEKLNQMLHSWKVEAELPPSFQRDVWRKIETAQANTSVFANWLTSFLNWLAKPLPAVATCALTLGAGLVVGGLVGRDQSVSKPAAYAYSIDPLAQLSNP
;
A
#
# COMPACT_ATOMS: atom_id res chain seq x y z
N MET A 1 -33.81 29.58 8.94
CA MET A 1 -33.98 31.03 9.20
C MET A 1 -32.64 31.66 9.62
N ASN A 2 -31.60 31.50 8.80
CA ASN A 2 -30.28 32.12 9.01
C ASN A 2 -29.55 32.36 7.67
N ASP A 3 -30.02 31.68 6.61
CA ASP A 3 -29.46 31.76 5.26
C ASP A 3 -29.63 33.16 4.65
N GLU A 4 -30.75 33.84 4.92
CA GLU A 4 -31.00 35.18 4.36
C GLU A 4 -30.03 36.23 4.94
N LYS A 5 -29.78 36.19 6.25
CA LYS A 5 -28.84 37.08 6.93
C LYS A 5 -27.40 36.80 6.49
N LEU A 6 -27.05 35.53 6.33
CA LEU A 6 -25.74 35.10 5.83
C LEU A 6 -25.53 35.54 4.38
N ASN A 7 -26.55 35.38 3.52
CA ASN A 7 -26.52 35.78 2.13
C ASN A 7 -26.33 37.31 1.99
N GLN A 8 -27.01 38.09 2.84
CA GLN A 8 -26.88 39.54 2.88
C GLN A 8 -25.47 39.99 3.31
N MET A 9 -24.89 39.32 4.32
CA MET A 9 -23.51 39.58 4.75
C MET A 9 -22.49 39.24 3.66
N LEU A 10 -22.66 38.10 2.96
CA LEU A 10 -21.79 37.70 1.85
C LEU A 10 -21.85 38.68 0.69
N HIS A 11 -23.04 39.20 0.36
CA HIS A 11 -23.21 40.20 -0.69
C HIS A 11 -22.60 41.56 -0.29
N SER A 12 -22.65 41.92 1.00
CA SER A 12 -22.03 43.15 1.50
C SER A 12 -20.50 43.11 1.50
N TRP A 13 -19.89 41.92 1.52
CA TRP A 13 -18.44 41.72 1.52
C TRP A 13 -17.82 41.78 0.11
N LYS A 14 -18.56 42.17 -0.95
CA LYS A 14 -17.99 42.18 -2.29
C LYS A 14 -16.98 43.33 -2.44
N VAL A 15 -15.75 43.10 -1.99
CA VAL A 15 -14.60 43.97 -2.17
C VAL A 15 -14.31 43.95 -3.66
N GLU A 16 -14.60 45.07 -4.34
CA GLU A 16 -14.11 45.34 -5.68
C GLU A 16 -12.58 45.57 -5.57
N ALA A 17 -11.85 44.46 -5.42
CA ALA A 17 -10.41 44.48 -5.59
C ALA A 17 -10.15 44.70 -7.08
N GLU A 18 -9.42 45.75 -7.44
CA GLU A 18 -8.87 45.90 -8.79
C GLU A 18 -7.94 44.71 -9.07
N LEU A 19 -8.47 43.72 -9.78
CA LEU A 19 -7.69 42.56 -10.18
C LEU A 19 -6.80 42.95 -11.35
N PRO A 20 -5.49 42.61 -11.31
CA PRO A 20 -4.62 42.78 -12.45
C PRO A 20 -5.20 42.04 -13.67
N PRO A 21 -5.09 42.61 -14.89
CA PRO A 21 -5.60 41.96 -16.11
C PRO A 21 -4.97 40.58 -16.37
N SER A 22 -3.80 40.29 -15.78
CA SER A 22 -3.17 38.96 -15.86
C SER A 22 -3.68 37.95 -14.84
N PHE A 23 -4.42 38.36 -13.81
CA PHE A 23 -4.78 37.49 -12.68
C PHE A 23 -5.51 36.23 -13.13
N GLN A 24 -6.51 36.37 -14.00
CA GLN A 24 -7.25 35.22 -14.53
C GLN A 24 -6.33 34.27 -15.31
N ARG A 25 -5.43 34.82 -16.14
CA ARG A 25 -4.45 34.04 -16.91
C ARG A 25 -3.49 33.29 -15.98
N ASP A 26 -3.05 33.92 -14.89
CA ASP A 26 -2.13 33.31 -13.92
C ASP A 26 -2.81 32.21 -13.09
N VAL A 27 -4.09 32.38 -12.75
CA VAL A 27 -4.92 31.33 -12.12
C VAL A 27 -5.09 30.14 -13.05
N TRP A 28 -5.48 30.36 -14.31
CA TRP A 28 -5.65 29.28 -15.28
C TRP A 28 -4.34 28.53 -15.55
N ARG A 29 -3.23 29.25 -15.68
CA ARG A 29 -1.90 28.65 -15.82
C ARG A 29 -1.56 27.76 -14.61
N LYS A 30 -1.88 28.20 -13.39
CA LYS A 30 -1.67 27.38 -12.18
C LYS A 30 -2.52 26.10 -12.19
N ILE A 31 -3.79 26.20 -12.60
CA ILE A 31 -4.69 25.04 -12.72
C ILE A 31 -4.16 24.03 -13.74
N GLU A 32 -3.76 24.49 -14.93
CA GLU A 32 -3.17 23.64 -15.98
C GLU A 32 -1.90 22.93 -15.48
N THR A 33 -1.00 23.66 -14.81
CA THR A 33 0.23 23.05 -14.26
C THR A 33 -0.05 22.03 -13.17
N ALA A 34 -1.06 22.26 -12.32
CA ALA A 34 -1.46 21.31 -11.28
C ALA A 34 -2.05 20.03 -11.90
N GLN A 35 -2.91 20.16 -12.91
CA GLN A 35 -3.50 19.01 -13.62
C GLN A 35 -2.44 18.20 -14.39
N ALA A 36 -1.47 18.87 -15.01
CA ALA A 36 -0.38 18.22 -15.74
C ALA A 36 0.53 17.39 -14.81
N ASN A 37 0.85 17.91 -13.62
CA ASN A 37 1.72 17.22 -12.66
C ASN A 37 1.06 16.00 -12.00
N THR A 38 -0.26 16.02 -11.78
CA THR A 38 -0.98 14.86 -11.26
C THR A 38 -1.01 13.71 -12.28
N SER A 39 -1.00 14.02 -13.58
CA SER A 39 -1.24 13.03 -14.64
C SER A 39 -0.18 11.94 -14.73
N VAL A 40 1.11 12.25 -14.59
CA VAL A 40 2.18 11.27 -14.89
C VAL A 40 2.23 10.15 -13.84
N PHE A 41 2.23 10.50 -12.56
CA PHE A 41 2.27 9.51 -11.48
C PHE A 41 0.97 8.73 -11.36
N ALA A 42 -0.18 9.41 -11.49
CA ALA A 42 -1.48 8.75 -11.46
C ALA A 42 -1.68 7.80 -12.64
N ASN A 43 -1.23 8.16 -13.85
CA ASN A 43 -1.29 7.29 -15.03
C ASN A 43 -0.36 6.08 -14.90
N TRP A 44 0.84 6.24 -14.33
CA TRP A 44 1.75 5.12 -14.08
C TRP A 44 1.15 4.15 -13.05
N LEU A 45 0.60 4.66 -11.95
CA LEU A 45 0.02 3.84 -10.88
C LEU A 45 -1.24 3.10 -11.37
N THR A 46 -2.12 3.77 -12.12
CA THR A 46 -3.30 3.14 -12.73
C THR A 46 -2.91 2.10 -13.77
N SER A 47 -1.86 2.33 -14.56
CA SER A 47 -1.32 1.35 -15.51
C SER A 47 -0.74 0.12 -14.81
N PHE A 48 -0.01 0.32 -13.71
CA PHE A 48 0.51 -0.77 -12.89
C PHE A 48 -0.62 -1.58 -12.24
N LEU A 49 -1.64 -0.90 -11.70
CA LEU A 49 -2.78 -1.55 -11.08
C LEU A 49 -3.63 -2.31 -12.11
N ASN A 50 -3.81 -1.77 -13.32
CA ASN A 50 -4.45 -2.48 -14.43
C ASN A 50 -3.62 -3.68 -14.91
N TRP A 51 -2.29 -3.56 -14.91
CA TRP A 51 -1.42 -4.68 -15.23
C TRP A 51 -1.54 -5.78 -14.15
N LEU A 52 -1.52 -5.41 -12.88
CA LEU A 52 -1.68 -6.34 -11.76
C LEU A 52 -3.09 -6.96 -11.67
N ALA A 53 -4.12 -6.22 -12.07
CA ALA A 53 -5.51 -6.67 -12.14
C ALA A 53 -5.79 -7.61 -13.32
N LYS A 54 -4.84 -7.76 -14.27
CA LYS A 54 -4.95 -8.80 -15.29
C LYS A 54 -4.74 -10.18 -14.64
N PRO A 55 -5.51 -11.20 -15.03
CA PRO A 55 -5.51 -12.51 -14.36
C PRO A 55 -4.18 -13.27 -14.47
N LEU A 56 -3.36 -12.95 -15.48
CA LEU A 56 -2.06 -13.60 -15.71
C LEU A 56 -1.01 -13.31 -14.61
N PRO A 57 -0.71 -12.05 -14.27
CA PRO A 57 0.27 -11.75 -13.21
C PRO A 57 -0.21 -12.14 -11.81
N ALA A 58 -1.50 -12.11 -11.52
CA ALA A 58 -2.03 -12.56 -10.22
C ALA A 58 -1.83 -14.08 -10.00
N VAL A 59 -2.02 -14.89 -11.05
CA VAL A 59 -1.72 -16.33 -10.99
C VAL A 59 -0.22 -16.57 -10.91
N ALA A 60 0.59 -15.79 -11.63
CA ALA A 60 2.05 -15.92 -11.58
C ALA A 60 2.63 -15.58 -10.20
N THR A 61 2.15 -14.51 -9.54
CA THR A 61 2.60 -14.16 -8.19
C THR A 61 2.16 -15.19 -7.15
N CYS A 62 0.93 -15.72 -7.25
CA CYS A 62 0.48 -16.84 -6.41
C CYS A 62 1.32 -18.11 -6.65
N ALA A 63 1.59 -18.47 -7.91
CA ALA A 63 2.41 -19.62 -8.24
C ALA A 63 3.86 -19.47 -7.76
N LEU A 64 4.43 -18.27 -7.88
CA LEU A 64 5.79 -17.97 -7.40
C LEU A 64 5.88 -18.00 -5.87
N THR A 65 4.91 -17.44 -5.16
CA THR A 65 4.88 -17.46 -3.70
C THR A 65 4.66 -18.87 -3.16
N LEU A 66 3.76 -19.66 -3.76
CA LEU A 66 3.57 -21.07 -3.42
C LEU A 66 4.80 -21.91 -3.75
N GLY A 67 5.42 -21.69 -4.91
CA GLY A 67 6.65 -22.36 -5.32
C GLY A 67 7.82 -22.06 -4.38
N ALA A 68 8.02 -20.79 -4.06
CA ALA A 68 9.04 -20.37 -3.08
C ALA A 68 8.78 -20.97 -1.69
N GLY A 69 7.53 -20.97 -1.24
CA GLY A 69 7.13 -21.59 0.02
C GLY A 69 7.40 -23.10 0.06
N LEU A 70 7.13 -23.81 -1.04
CA LEU A 70 7.43 -25.24 -1.17
C LEU A 70 8.93 -25.54 -1.15
N VAL A 71 9.74 -24.72 -1.84
CA VAL A 71 11.21 -24.88 -1.84
C VAL A 71 11.77 -24.63 -0.44
N VAL A 72 11.41 -23.51 0.19
CA VAL A 72 11.88 -23.15 1.53
C VAL A 72 11.38 -24.16 2.57
N GLY A 73 10.09 -24.49 2.55
CA GLY A 73 9.50 -25.47 3.47
C GLY A 73 10.06 -26.89 3.27
N GLY A 74 10.36 -27.28 2.03
CA GLY A 74 10.99 -28.56 1.71
C GLY A 74 12.44 -28.66 2.18
N LEU A 75 13.19 -27.54 2.16
CA LEU A 75 14.55 -27.50 2.69
C LEU A 75 14.56 -27.51 4.23
N VAL A 76 13.74 -26.67 4.88
CA VAL A 76 13.65 -26.56 6.34
C VAL A 76 13.01 -27.81 6.98
N GLY A 77 12.08 -28.47 6.28
CA GLY A 77 11.44 -29.70 6.73
C GLY A 77 12.36 -30.92 6.72
N ARG A 78 13.45 -30.91 5.95
CA ARG A 78 14.42 -32.00 5.90
C ARG A 78 15.36 -32.01 7.10
N ASP A 79 15.65 -30.85 7.68
CA ASP A 79 16.51 -30.74 8.87
C ASP A 79 15.80 -31.08 10.20
N GLN A 80 14.47 -31.12 10.21
CA GLN A 80 13.68 -31.51 11.40
C GLN A 80 13.46 -33.02 11.52
N SER A 81 14.44 -33.84 11.10
CA SER A 81 14.38 -35.31 11.18
C SER A 81 14.61 -35.87 12.58
N VAL A 82 14.70 -35.02 13.62
CA VAL A 82 14.62 -35.50 15.01
C VAL A 82 13.18 -35.92 15.25
N SER A 83 12.96 -37.21 15.48
CA SER A 83 11.68 -37.77 15.89
C SER A 83 11.08 -36.89 16.98
N LYS A 84 10.00 -36.15 16.67
CA LYS A 84 9.32 -35.25 17.63
C LYS A 84 9.06 -35.95 18.98
N PRO A 85 8.62 -37.23 19.02
CA PRO A 85 8.52 -38.00 20.27
C PRO A 85 9.81 -38.09 21.09
N ALA A 86 10.98 -38.24 20.44
CA ALA A 86 12.27 -38.32 21.13
C ALA A 86 12.70 -36.97 21.72
N ALA A 87 12.42 -35.87 21.01
CA ALA A 87 12.66 -34.52 21.53
C ALA A 87 11.75 -34.19 22.73
N TYR A 88 10.48 -34.62 22.69
CA TYR A 88 9.56 -34.49 23.82
C TYR A 88 9.99 -35.37 25.01
N ALA A 89 10.39 -36.62 24.77
CA ALA A 89 10.88 -37.51 25.82
C ALA A 89 12.12 -36.93 26.52
N TYR A 90 13.05 -36.35 25.76
CA TYR A 90 14.24 -35.67 26.31
C TYR A 90 13.91 -34.44 27.16
N SER A 91 12.83 -33.71 26.83
CA SER A 91 12.42 -32.53 27.60
C SER A 91 11.77 -32.84 28.95
N ILE A 92 11.17 -34.04 29.07
CA ILE A 92 10.43 -34.45 30.27
C ILE A 92 11.31 -35.33 31.18
N ASP A 93 12.32 -35.99 30.64
CA ASP A 93 13.22 -36.85 31.41
C ASP A 93 14.49 -36.09 31.87
N PRO A 94 14.59 -35.71 33.16
CA PRO A 94 15.77 -35.06 33.69
C PRO A 94 17.00 -35.98 33.75
N LEU A 95 16.82 -37.31 33.72
CA LEU A 95 17.93 -38.27 33.75
C LEU A 95 18.62 -38.39 32.39
N ALA A 96 17.89 -38.16 31.30
CA ALA A 96 18.46 -38.13 29.95
C ALA A 96 19.46 -36.99 29.76
N GLN A 97 19.22 -35.83 30.41
CA GLN A 97 20.10 -34.65 30.36
C GLN A 97 21.45 -34.85 31.08
N LEU A 98 21.50 -35.74 32.07
CA LEU A 98 22.71 -36.02 32.86
C LEU A 98 23.63 -37.08 32.21
N SER A 99 23.16 -37.76 31.17
CA SER A 99 23.87 -38.86 30.51
C SER A 99 24.67 -38.46 29.26
N ASN A 100 24.65 -37.17 28.89
CA ASN A 100 25.41 -36.64 27.76
C ASN A 100 26.69 -35.95 28.29
N PRO A 101 27.91 -36.47 28.01
CA PRO A 101 29.16 -35.90 28.48
C PRO A 101 29.52 -34.55 27.84
#